data_AF-A0AAQ0H7T6-F1
#
_entry.id   AF-A0AAQ0H7T6-F1
#
_cell.length_a   1.000
_cell.length_b   1.000
_cell.length_c   1.000
_cell.angle_alpha   90.00
_cell.angle_beta   90.00
_cell.angle_gamma   90.00
#
_symmetry.space_group_name_H-M   'P 1'
#
loop_
_entity.id
_entity.type
_entity.pdbx_description
1 polymer ?
#
loop_
_entity_poly.entity_id
_entity_poly.type
_entity_poly.pdbx_seq_one_letter_code
_entity_poly.pdbx_strand_id
1 'polypeptide(L)'
;MELLFAVLGGLILGAVAHVVVPWRSTRGVLLGPVVGGVVAAVVWEALTWAGWRYDGTWIWVVALVGALLVAVVAEWVLGRRRSAADDTYFEHAKA
;
A
#
# COMPACT_ATOMS: atom_id res chain seq x y z
N MET A 1 10.93 12.91 -14.96
CA MET A 1 10.67 13.36 -13.56
C MET A 1 9.36 12.77 -13.04
N GLU A 2 8.44 12.36 -13.91
CA GLU A 2 7.14 11.80 -13.54
C GLU A 2 7.22 10.60 -12.60
N LEU A 3 8.15 9.66 -12.81
CA LEU A 3 8.29 8.48 -11.95
C LEU A 3 8.47 8.86 -10.47
N LEU A 4 9.35 9.83 -10.17
CA LEU A 4 9.60 10.25 -8.78
C LEU A 4 8.32 10.77 -8.13
N PHE A 5 7.53 11.55 -8.88
CA PHE A 5 6.27 12.08 -8.39
C PHE A 5 5.18 11.01 -8.28
N ALA A 6 5.16 10.02 -9.18
CA ALA A 6 4.26 8.87 -9.07
C ALA A 6 4.57 8.06 -7.80
N VAL A 7 5.85 7.82 -7.51
CA VAL A 7 6.30 7.16 -6.27
C VAL A 7 5.95 7.99 -5.05
N LEU A 8 6.15 9.30 -5.09
CA LEU A 8 5.74 10.21 -4.01
C LEU A 8 4.22 10.17 -3.79
N GLY A 9 3.44 10.17 -4.87
CA GLY A 9 1.99 9.99 -4.81
C GLY A 9 1.62 8.65 -4.18
N GLY A 10 2.30 7.57 -4.55
CA GLY A 10 2.14 6.25 -3.92
C GLY A 10 2.47 6.25 -2.43
N LEU A 11 3.57 6.90 -2.03
CA LEU A 11 3.96 7.07 -0.61
C LEU A 11 2.86 7.82 0.17
N ILE A 12 2.34 8.93 -0.38
CA ILE A 12 1.29 9.74 0.26
C ILE A 12 -0.01 8.94 0.37
N LEU A 13 -0.44 8.28 -0.72
CA LEU A 13 -1.66 7.46 -0.71
C LEU A 13 -1.54 6.27 0.26
N GLY A 14 -0.37 5.65 0.33
CA GLY A 14 -0.07 4.60 1.31
C GLY A 14 -0.08 5.12 2.75
N ALA A 15 0.40 6.34 3.00
CA ALA A 15 0.31 6.99 4.30
C ALA A 15 -1.15 7.31 4.68
N VAL A 16 -1.94 7.78 3.73
CA VAL A 16 -3.38 8.02 3.93
C VAL A 16 -4.09 6.70 4.26
N ALA A 17 -3.82 5.63 3.50
CA ALA A 17 -4.35 4.30 3.79
C ALA A 17 -4.01 3.88 5.23
N HIS A 18 -2.76 4.08 5.66
CA HIS A 18 -2.31 3.74 7.01
C HIS A 18 -3.12 4.41 8.11
N VAL A 19 -3.49 5.67 7.90
CA VAL A 19 -4.26 6.44 8.87
C VAL A 19 -5.75 6.06 8.87
N VAL A 20 -6.32 5.79 7.69
CA VAL A 20 -7.75 5.54 7.48
C VAL A 20 -8.15 4.09 7.78
N VAL A 21 -7.29 3.12 7.48
CA VAL A 21 -7.58 1.70 7.68
C VAL A 21 -7.53 1.36 9.18
N PRO A 22 -8.49 0.59 9.72
CA PRO A 22 -8.51 0.20 11.14
C PRO A 22 -7.32 -0.70 11.53
N TRP A 23 -7.06 -0.87 12.84
CA TRP A 23 -5.91 -1.66 13.36
C TRP A 23 -4.53 -1.05 13.10
N ARG A 24 -4.42 0.26 12.86
CA ARG A 24 -3.10 0.89 12.63
C ARG A 24 -2.10 0.68 13.77
N SER A 25 -2.57 0.46 15.01
CA SER A 25 -1.72 0.14 16.16
C SER A 25 -1.05 -1.23 16.09
N THR A 26 -1.56 -2.16 15.28
CA THR A 26 -1.01 -3.52 15.18
C THR A 26 0.06 -3.63 14.10
N ARG A 27 0.37 -2.56 13.37
CA ARG A 27 1.29 -2.54 12.22
C ARG A 27 2.23 -1.34 12.26
N GLY A 28 3.37 -1.45 11.59
CA GLY A 28 4.37 -0.39 11.55
C GLY A 28 3.93 0.82 10.72
N VAL A 29 4.28 2.02 11.16
CA VAL A 29 3.87 3.30 10.53
C VAL A 29 4.32 3.44 9.07
N LEU A 30 5.43 2.80 8.71
CA LEU A 30 5.98 2.84 7.36
C LEU A 30 5.37 1.79 6.41
N LEU A 31 4.57 0.84 6.91
CA LEU A 31 4.07 -0.26 6.09
C LEU A 31 3.21 0.24 4.92
N GLY A 32 2.16 1.01 5.21
CA GLY A 32 1.30 1.61 4.19
C GLY A 32 2.07 2.48 3.19
N PRO A 33 2.84 3.49 3.64
CA PRO A 33 3.64 4.34 2.76
C PRO A 33 4.56 3.54 1.84
N VAL A 34 5.39 2.64 2.39
CA VAL A 34 6.39 1.90 1.61
C VAL A 34 5.72 0.98 0.60
N VAL A 35 4.64 0.28 0.97
CA VAL A 35 3.88 -0.55 0.04
C VAL A 35 3.32 0.32 -1.10
N GLY A 36 2.70 1.45 -0.80
CA GLY A 36 2.17 2.36 -1.82
C GLY A 36 3.26 2.88 -2.77
N GLY A 37 4.40 3.32 -2.25
CA GLY A 37 5.53 3.81 -3.04
C GLY A 37 6.15 2.74 -3.94
N VAL A 38 6.39 1.53 -3.40
CA VAL A 38 6.93 0.40 -4.17
C VAL A 38 5.96 -0.01 -5.28
N VAL A 39 4.67 -0.12 -4.97
CA VAL A 39 3.66 -0.49 -5.99
C VAL A 39 3.56 0.57 -7.06
N ALA A 40 3.57 1.87 -6.71
CA ALA A 40 3.59 2.93 -7.71
C ALA A 40 4.81 2.84 -8.64
N ALA A 41 6.00 2.58 -8.09
CA ALA A 41 7.23 2.40 -8.89
C ALA A 41 7.12 1.20 -9.84
N VAL A 42 6.73 0.04 -9.32
CA VAL A 42 6.67 -1.22 -10.07
C VAL A 42 5.59 -1.15 -11.15
N VAL A 43 4.39 -0.64 -10.82
CA VAL A 43 3.29 -0.50 -11.79
C VAL A 43 3.67 0.50 -12.88
N TRP A 44 4.29 1.62 -12.53
CA TRP A 44 4.75 2.60 -13.50
C TRP A 44 5.73 1.97 -14.48
N GLU A 45 6.80 1.32 -14.00
CA GLU A 45 7.78 0.69 -14.89
C GLU A 45 7.22 -0.47 -15.70
N ALA A 46 6.29 -1.26 -15.13
CA ALA A 46 5.62 -2.30 -15.89
C ALA A 46 4.80 -1.72 -17.06
N LEU A 47 4.13 -0.59 -16.86
CA LEU A 47 3.36 0.09 -17.90
C LEU A 47 4.25 0.74 -18.96
N THR A 48 5.38 1.34 -18.58
CA THR A 48 6.35 1.90 -19.54
C THR A 48 6.94 0.79 -20.41
N TRP A 49 7.27 -0.38 -19.84
CA TRP A 49 7.70 -1.54 -20.61
C TRP A 49 6.61 -2.11 -21.51
N ALA A 50 5.33 -2.00 -21.10
CA ALA A 50 4.18 -2.34 -21.91
C ALA A 50 3.89 -1.30 -23.04
N GLY A 51 4.74 -0.28 -23.19
CA GLY A 51 4.64 0.72 -24.26
C GLY A 51 3.69 1.88 -23.96
N TRP A 52 3.25 2.05 -22.71
CA TRP A 52 2.45 3.21 -22.33
C TRP A 52 3.29 4.49 -22.36
N ARG A 53 2.63 5.59 -22.74
CA ARG A 53 3.28 6.90 -22.83
C ARG A 53 3.66 7.40 -21.44
N TYR A 54 4.94 7.75 -21.26
CA TYR A 54 5.50 8.16 -19.97
C TYR A 54 4.84 9.46 -19.44
N ASP A 55 4.47 10.37 -20.32
CA ASP A 55 3.75 11.63 -20.07
C ASP A 55 2.21 11.48 -20.19
N GLY A 56 1.69 10.25 -20.30
CA GLY A 56 0.26 9.99 -20.46
C GLY A 56 -0.53 10.09 -19.16
N THR A 57 -1.72 10.69 -19.18
CA THR A 57 -2.57 10.78 -17.97
C THR A 57 -2.97 9.41 -17.41
N TRP A 58 -3.14 8.40 -18.25
CA TRP A 58 -3.60 7.08 -17.80
C TRP A 58 -2.53 6.30 -17.03
N ILE A 59 -1.24 6.48 -17.31
CA ILE A 59 -0.19 5.79 -16.55
C ILE A 59 -0.21 6.24 -15.07
N TRP A 60 -0.49 7.53 -14.84
CA TRP A 60 -0.69 8.09 -13.52
C TRP A 60 -1.89 7.49 -12.80
N VAL A 61 -3.04 7.44 -13.46
CA VAL A 61 -4.27 6.91 -12.85
C VAL A 61 -4.05 5.46 -12.42
N VAL A 62 -3.50 4.62 -13.29
CA VAL A 62 -3.29 3.20 -12.98
C VAL A 62 -2.24 3.02 -11.88
N ALA A 63 -1.13 3.76 -11.92
CA ALA A 63 -0.10 3.67 -10.89
C ALA A 63 -0.61 4.11 -9.51
N LEU A 64 -1.32 5.24 -9.42
CA LEU A 64 -1.82 5.79 -8.15
C LEU A 64 -2.99 4.98 -7.59
N VAL A 65 -3.94 4.59 -8.44
CA VAL A 65 -5.07 3.74 -8.03
C VAL A 65 -4.56 2.35 -7.62
N GLY A 66 -3.63 1.77 -8.38
CA GLY A 66 -3.00 0.50 -8.03
C GLY A 66 -2.26 0.56 -6.70
N ALA A 67 -1.45 1.61 -6.48
CA ALA A 67 -0.75 1.83 -5.21
C ALA A 67 -1.72 1.95 -4.01
N LEU A 68 -2.78 2.75 -4.15
CA LEU A 68 -3.79 2.92 -3.09
C LEU A 68 -4.50 1.60 -2.79
N LEU A 69 -4.97 0.88 -3.82
CA LEU A 69 -5.70 -0.38 -3.65
C LEU A 69 -4.82 -1.43 -2.97
N VAL A 70 -3.58 -1.60 -3.42
CA VAL A 70 -2.67 -2.58 -2.83
C VAL A 70 -2.30 -2.22 -1.39
N ALA A 71 -2.06 -0.93 -1.09
CA ALA A 71 -1.80 -0.49 0.27
C ALA A 71 -3.00 -0.79 1.21
N VAL A 72 -4.21 -0.42 0.81
CA VAL A 72 -5.44 -0.67 1.59
C VAL A 72 -5.66 -2.17 1.82
N VAL A 73 -5.52 -2.99 0.77
CA VAL A 73 -5.69 -4.44 0.87
C VAL A 73 -4.64 -5.06 1.78
N ALA A 74 -3.37 -4.67 1.64
CA ALA A 74 -2.30 -5.15 2.49
C ALA A 74 -2.58 -4.85 3.96
N GLU A 75 -2.91 -3.60 4.28
CA GLU A 75 -3.17 -3.18 5.65
C GLU A 75 -4.40 -3.83 6.27
N TRP A 76 -5.46 -4.02 5.48
CA TRP A 76 -6.66 -4.73 5.91
C TRP A 76 -6.36 -6.19 6.25
N VAL A 77 -5.68 -6.89 5.35
CA VAL A 77 -5.33 -8.31 5.54
C VAL A 77 -4.40 -8.49 6.73
N LEU A 78 -3.36 -7.66 6.85
CA LEU A 78 -2.43 -7.70 7.97
C LEU A 78 -3.11 -7.35 9.30
N GLY A 79 -3.96 -6.31 9.32
CA GLY A 79 -4.70 -5.92 10.52
C GLY A 79 -5.57 -7.05 11.05
N ARG A 80 -6.38 -7.65 10.17
CA ARG A 80 -7.27 -8.76 10.53
C ARG A 80 -6.50 -10.00 11.00
N ARG A 81 -5.41 -10.36 10.32
CA ARG A 81 -4.61 -11.54 10.68
C ARG A 81 -3.87 -11.36 12.00
N ARG A 82 -3.31 -10.17 12.25
CA ARG A 82 -2.60 -9.87 13.50
C ARG A 82 -3.54 -9.90 14.70
N SER A 83 -4.70 -9.24 14.60
CA SER A 83 -5.67 -9.28 15.70
C SER A 83 -6.15 -10.70 16.01
N ALA A 84 -6.45 -11.52 15.00
CA ALA A 84 -6.86 -12.91 15.24
C ALA A 84 -5.75 -13.77 15.87
N ALA A 85 -4.49 -13.52 15.49
CA ALA A 85 -3.34 -14.21 16.07
C ALA A 85 -3.13 -13.81 17.54
N ASP A 86 -3.29 -12.52 17.86
CA ASP A 86 -3.18 -11.99 19.22
C ASP A 86 -4.28 -12.58 20.12
N ASP A 87 -5.53 -12.67 19.63
CA ASP A 87 -6.65 -13.30 20.35
C ASP A 87 -6.38 -14.79 20.63
N THR A 88 -5.87 -15.52 19.64
CA THR A 88 -5.54 -16.95 19.77
C THR A 88 -4.42 -17.16 20.80
N TYR A 89 -3.40 -16.30 20.78
CA TYR A 89 -2.30 -16.35 21.73
C TYR A 89 -2.79 -16.08 23.16
N PHE A 90 -3.68 -15.11 23.33
CA PHE A 90 -4.26 -14.80 24.64
C PHE A 90 -5.05 -15.97 25.23
N GLU A 91 -5.88 -16.65 24.43
CA GLU A 91 -6.63 -17.83 24.87
C GLU A 91 -5.71 -18.99 25.28
N HIS A 92 -4.61 -19.23 24.54
CA HIS A 92 -3.62 -20.23 24.92
C HIS A 92 -2.86 -19.88 26.21
N ALA A 93 -2.56 -18.60 26.45
CA ALA A 93 -1.84 -18.16 27.65
C ALA A 93 -2.71 -18.18 28.92
N LYS A 94 -4.04 -18.21 28.78
CA LYS A 94 -5.01 -18.25 29.87
C LYS A 94 -5.31 -19.66 30.38
N ALA A 95 -5.16 -20.68 29.52
CA ALA A 95 -5.40 -22.09 29.82
C ALA A 95 -4.28 -22.71 30.67
#